data_AF-A0A2T4S5X1-F1
#
_entry.id   AF-A0A2T4S5X1-F1
#
_cell.length_a   1.000
_cell.length_b   1.000
_cell.length_c   1.000
_cell.angle_alpha   90.00
_cell.angle_beta   90.00
_cell.angle_gamma   90.00
#
_symmetry.space_group_name_H-M   'P 1'
#
loop_
_entity.id
_entity.type
_entity.pdbx_description
1 polymer ?
#
loop_
_entity_poly.entity_id
_entity_poly.type
_entity_poly.pdbx_seq_one_letter_code
_entity_poly.pdbx_strand_id
1 'polypeptide(L)'
;LDALKAELEKAKSVDKDAYTPNSVKPLTDAVTVGQAIVDAPKDKTVEEIKKATQALKDAQAGLVAKADKAELDKAINNAEGLTLDPTDKEDKAVQDALDKAKAVLEDPNATQAEVDAAKDALNKAVEAKTAQDKADAVNTALEALKAELEKAKAINQNEFTPNSVEPLVDAMAVAQGIVNNPESVTVDQIK
;
A
#
# COMPACT_ATOMS: atom_id res chain seq x y z
N LEU A 1 21.49 18.65 42.00
CA LEU A 1 20.13 19.17 41.78
C LEU A 1 20.04 20.02 40.50
N ASP A 2 20.99 20.93 40.26
CA ASP A 2 20.96 21.80 39.07
C ASP A 2 20.97 21.06 37.75
N ALA A 3 21.76 19.98 37.64
CA ALA A 3 21.75 19.12 36.45
C ALA A 3 20.37 18.51 36.16
N LEU A 4 19.61 18.12 37.19
CA LEU A 4 18.26 17.59 37.04
C LEU A 4 17.30 18.67 36.55
N LYS A 5 17.38 19.88 37.12
CA LYS A 5 16.57 21.03 36.70
C LYS A 5 16.84 21.38 35.23
N ALA A 6 18.11 21.44 34.83
CA ALA A 6 18.50 21.70 33.46
C ALA A 6 17.95 20.65 32.49
N GLU A 7 17.98 19.37 32.86
CA GLU A 7 17.46 18.28 32.03
C GLU A 7 15.93 18.30 31.94
N LEU A 8 15.23 18.70 33.01
CA LEU A 8 13.78 18.92 32.98
C LEU A 8 13.39 20.06 32.03
N GLU A 9 14.16 21.15 31.98
CA GLU A 9 13.90 22.24 31.03
C GLU A 9 14.08 21.78 29.57
N LYS A 10 15.10 20.95 29.28
CA LYS A 10 15.24 20.33 27.96
C LYS A 10 14.05 19.46 27.62
N ALA A 11 13.64 18.58 28.54
CA ALA A 11 12.50 17.69 28.34
C ALA A 11 11.17 18.44 28.12
N LYS A 12 10.99 19.62 28.72
CA LYS A 12 9.84 20.51 28.48
C LYS A 12 9.85 21.15 27.10
N SER A 13 11.04 21.38 26.53
CA SER A 13 11.20 21.96 25.19
C SER A 13 11.01 20.96 24.04
N VAL A 14 10.91 19.67 24.35
CA VAL A 14 10.62 18.63 23.36
C VAL A 14 9.20 18.80 22.84
N ASP A 15 9.07 18.98 21.53
CA ASP A 15 7.79 18.85 20.84
C ASP A 15 7.38 17.37 20.81
N LYS A 16 6.53 16.98 21.77
CA LYS A 16 6.09 15.59 21.93
C LYS A 16 5.19 15.12 20.78
N ASP A 17 4.57 16.03 20.04
CA ASP A 17 3.69 15.66 18.93
C ASP A 17 4.45 15.14 17.71
N ALA A 18 5.75 15.42 17.63
CA ALA A 18 6.65 14.89 16.61
C ALA A 18 7.09 13.43 16.85
N TYR A 19 6.82 12.85 18.03
CA TYR A 19 7.31 11.53 18.43
C TYR A 19 6.19 10.53 18.70
N THR A 20 6.50 9.24 18.62
CA THR A 20 5.55 8.17 18.85
C THR A 20 5.08 8.13 20.31
N PRO A 21 3.80 7.83 20.59
CA PRO A 21 3.30 7.74 21.96
C PRO A 21 4.13 6.80 22.86
N ASN A 22 4.57 5.66 22.33
CA ASN A 22 5.37 4.68 23.08
C ASN A 22 6.72 5.24 23.51
N SER A 23 7.34 6.11 22.71
CA SER A 23 8.62 6.73 23.05
C SER A 23 8.48 7.97 23.95
N VAL A 24 7.36 8.68 23.84
CA VAL A 24 7.03 9.85 24.70
C VAL A 24 6.65 9.44 26.12
N LYS A 25 6.06 8.25 26.31
CA LYS A 25 5.64 7.79 27.64
C LYS A 25 6.80 7.72 28.65
N PRO A 26 7.95 7.06 28.37
CA PRO A 26 9.11 7.08 29.26
C PRO A 26 9.60 8.49 29.61
N LEU A 27 9.56 9.43 28.65
CA LEU A 27 9.95 10.82 28.90
C LEU A 27 9.00 11.50 29.89
N THR A 28 7.69 11.30 29.72
CA THR A 28 6.67 11.89 30.62
C THR A 28 6.76 11.32 32.03
N ASP A 29 7.01 10.02 32.16
CA ASP A 29 7.22 9.36 33.45
C ASP A 29 8.50 9.90 34.13
N ALA A 30 9.61 10.02 33.39
CA ALA A 30 10.87 10.55 33.90
C ALA A 30 10.78 12.04 34.30
N VAL A 31 10.02 12.85 33.56
CA VAL A 31 9.72 14.25 33.93
C VAL A 31 8.96 14.32 35.24
N THR A 32 7.95 13.46 35.42
CA THR A 32 7.16 13.42 36.66
C THR A 32 8.03 13.07 37.86
N VAL A 33 8.89 12.05 37.75
CA VAL A 33 9.84 11.67 38.80
C VAL A 33 10.84 12.80 39.09
N GLY A 34 11.40 13.40 38.04
CA GLY A 34 12.36 14.49 38.18
C GLY A 34 11.76 15.72 38.87
N GLN A 35 10.53 16.10 38.52
CA GLN A 35 9.84 17.23 39.14
C GLN A 35 9.55 16.97 40.62
N ALA A 36 9.09 15.76 40.99
CA ALA A 36 8.88 15.40 42.39
C ALA A 36 10.16 15.51 43.24
N ILE A 37 11.32 15.18 42.67
CA ILE A 37 12.63 15.37 43.33
C ILE A 37 12.98 16.86 43.47
N VAL A 38 12.66 17.69 42.48
CA VAL A 38 12.89 19.14 42.54
C VAL A 38 11.99 19.82 43.59
N ASP A 39 10.76 19.33 43.75
CA ASP A 39 9.79 19.88 44.70
C ASP A 39 10.11 19.50 46.16
N ALA A 40 10.64 18.30 46.39
CA ALA A 40 11.03 17.81 47.71
C ALA A 40 12.50 17.33 47.77
N PRO A 41 13.49 18.21 47.56
CA PRO A 41 14.90 17.82 47.38
C PRO A 41 15.59 17.40 48.68
N LYS A 42 15.07 17.81 49.84
CA LYS A 42 15.67 17.52 51.16
C LYS A 42 15.55 16.05 51.56
N ASP A 43 14.57 15.34 51.00
CA ASP A 43 14.30 13.93 51.26
C ASP A 43 14.99 13.00 50.24
N LYS A 44 15.90 13.55 49.43
CA LYS A 44 16.51 12.85 48.30
C LYS A 44 18.02 12.78 48.43
N THR A 45 18.56 11.61 48.09
CA THR A 45 19.98 11.34 48.01
C THR A 45 20.60 11.83 46.70
N VAL A 46 21.91 12.02 46.70
CA VAL A 46 22.67 12.34 45.48
C VAL A 46 22.50 11.26 44.41
N GLU A 47 22.42 9.99 44.83
CA GLU A 47 22.23 8.86 43.93
C GLU A 47 20.84 8.87 43.27
N GLU A 48 19.77 9.12 44.03
CA GLU A 48 18.42 9.29 43.47
C GLU A 48 18.35 10.42 42.46
N ILE A 49 18.99 11.56 42.75
CA ILE A 49 19.07 12.71 41.84
C ILE A 49 19.82 12.32 40.55
N LYS A 50 20.95 11.62 40.67
CA LYS A 50 21.73 11.14 39.51
C LYS A 50 20.93 10.15 38.67
N LYS A 51 20.25 9.20 39.31
CA LYS A 51 19.40 8.21 38.63
C LYS A 51 18.25 8.87 37.87
N ALA A 52 17.55 9.82 38.48
CA ALA A 52 16.48 10.56 37.81
C ALA A 52 17.01 11.41 36.64
N THR A 53 18.17 12.04 36.81
CA THR A 53 18.82 12.80 35.74
C THR A 53 19.19 11.89 34.57
N GLN A 54 19.72 10.69 34.84
CA GLN A 54 20.07 9.73 33.81
C GLN A 54 18.82 9.18 33.10
N ALA A 55 17.77 8.83 33.84
CA ALA A 55 16.52 8.36 33.27
C ALA A 55 15.89 9.39 32.30
N LEU A 56 15.97 10.68 32.61
CA LEU A 56 15.55 11.75 31.68
C LEU A 56 16.39 11.80 30.41
N LYS A 57 17.72 11.64 30.50
CA LYS A 57 18.60 11.60 29.33
C LYS A 57 18.32 10.40 28.46
N ASP A 58 18.17 9.23 29.07
CA ASP A 58 17.88 7.99 28.36
C ASP A 58 16.51 8.06 27.69
N ALA A 59 15.49 8.61 28.36
CA ALA A 59 14.17 8.78 27.78
C ALA A 59 14.15 9.79 26.62
N GLN A 60 14.92 10.88 26.68
CA GLN A 60 15.09 11.81 25.55
C GLN A 60 15.82 11.15 24.38
N ALA A 61 16.87 10.36 24.64
CA ALA A 61 17.61 9.63 23.62
C ALA A 61 16.77 8.50 22.98
N GLY A 62 15.81 7.96 23.74
CA GLY A 62 14.88 6.91 23.28
C GLY A 62 13.64 7.42 22.56
N LEU A 63 13.52 8.73 22.32
CA LEU A 63 12.44 9.29 21.52
C LEU A 63 12.52 8.78 20.07
N VAL A 64 11.36 8.39 19.52
CA VAL A 64 11.24 7.86 18.15
C VAL A 64 10.30 8.78 17.39
N ALA A 65 10.77 9.38 16.30
CA ALA A 65 9.96 10.27 15.47
C ALA A 65 8.78 9.50 14.86
N LYS A 66 7.64 10.18 14.68
CA LYS A 66 6.51 9.61 13.91
C LYS A 66 6.93 9.39 12.46
N ALA A 67 6.47 8.30 11.87
CA ALA A 67 6.61 8.07 10.43
C ALA A 67 5.79 9.09 9.62
N ASP A 68 6.31 9.47 8.45
CA ASP A 68 5.55 10.20 7.44
C ASP A 68 4.65 9.22 6.67
N LYS A 69 3.35 9.49 6.66
CA LYS A 69 2.32 8.61 6.10
C LYS A 69 1.59 9.20 4.89
N ALA A 70 2.01 10.36 4.38
CA ALA A 70 1.29 11.05 3.31
C ALA A 70 1.14 10.22 2.03
N GLU A 71 2.21 9.54 1.59
CA GLU A 71 2.17 8.71 0.39
C GLU A 71 1.42 7.38 0.60
N LEU A 72 1.39 6.85 1.83
CA LEU A 72 0.55 5.69 2.18
C LEU A 72 -0.94 6.07 2.12
N ASP A 73 -1.30 7.21 2.69
CA ASP A 73 -2.67 7.73 2.67
C ASP A 73 -3.16 7.98 1.23
N LYS A 74 -2.31 8.55 0.37
CA LYS A 74 -2.61 8.70 -1.05
C LYS A 74 -2.82 7.36 -1.77
N ALA A 75 -1.98 6.36 -1.49
CA ALA A 75 -2.14 5.03 -2.07
C ALA A 75 -3.46 4.35 -1.63
N ILE A 76 -3.82 4.50 -0.35
CA ILE A 76 -5.10 4.05 0.21
C ILE A 76 -6.26 4.72 -0.52
N ASN A 77 -6.28 6.05 -0.62
CA ASN A 77 -7.33 6.80 -1.30
C ASN A 77 -7.51 6.37 -2.77
N ASN A 78 -6.40 6.10 -3.49
CA ASN A 78 -6.46 5.59 -4.86
C ASN A 78 -7.09 4.19 -4.92
N ALA A 79 -6.69 3.29 -4.02
CA ALA A 79 -7.21 1.92 -3.97
C ALA A 79 -8.68 1.86 -3.55
N GLU A 80 -9.14 2.73 -2.65
CA GLU A 80 -10.55 2.87 -2.27
C GLU A 80 -11.44 3.34 -3.42
N GLY A 81 -10.87 4.03 -4.42
CA GLY A 81 -11.58 4.43 -5.64
C GLY A 81 -11.80 3.29 -6.64
N LEU A 82 -11.24 2.10 -6.41
CA LEU A 82 -11.39 0.96 -7.30
C LEU A 82 -12.70 0.23 -7.04
N THR A 83 -13.36 -0.21 -8.11
CA THR A 83 -14.40 -1.23 -8.02
C THR A 83 -13.74 -2.59 -7.87
N LEU A 84 -14.00 -3.26 -6.74
CA LEU A 84 -13.43 -4.56 -6.40
C LEU A 84 -14.52 -5.63 -6.32
N ASP A 85 -14.32 -6.75 -6.99
CA ASP A 85 -15.11 -7.97 -6.82
C ASP A 85 -14.39 -8.93 -5.86
N PRO A 86 -14.90 -9.17 -4.64
CA PRO A 86 -14.23 -10.05 -3.68
C PRO A 86 -14.17 -11.53 -4.10
N THR A 87 -14.89 -11.92 -5.15
CA THR A 87 -14.80 -13.26 -5.75
C THR A 87 -13.68 -13.37 -6.80
N ASP A 88 -13.22 -12.24 -7.32
CA ASP A 88 -12.01 -12.14 -8.12
C ASP A 88 -10.78 -12.17 -7.20
N LYS A 89 -9.81 -13.01 -7.55
CA LYS A 89 -8.65 -13.31 -6.71
C LYS A 89 -7.74 -12.08 -6.61
N GLU A 90 -7.57 -11.34 -7.70
CA GLU A 90 -6.68 -10.18 -7.75
C GLU A 90 -7.28 -9.00 -6.99
N ASP A 91 -8.60 -8.84 -7.07
CA ASP A 91 -9.37 -7.82 -6.32
C ASP A 91 -9.35 -8.12 -4.82
N LYS A 92 -9.48 -9.40 -4.46
CA LYS A 92 -9.31 -9.85 -3.07
C LYS A 92 -7.91 -9.53 -2.53
N ALA A 93 -6.87 -9.65 -3.38
CA ALA A 93 -5.51 -9.27 -2.99
C ALA A 93 -5.37 -7.76 -2.77
N VAL A 94 -6.03 -6.93 -3.58
CA VAL A 94 -6.11 -5.47 -3.36
C VAL A 94 -6.79 -5.16 -2.04
N GLN A 95 -7.94 -5.79 -1.74
CA GLN A 95 -8.65 -5.58 -0.48
C GLN A 95 -7.80 -5.96 0.74
N ASP A 96 -7.11 -7.11 0.69
CA ASP A 96 -6.24 -7.55 1.78
C ASP A 96 -5.04 -6.62 2.00
N ALA A 97 -4.49 -6.06 0.92
CA ALA A 97 -3.41 -5.08 1.01
C ALA A 97 -3.92 -3.73 1.55
N LEU A 98 -5.13 -3.33 1.15
CA LEU A 98 -5.78 -2.10 1.61
C LEU A 98 -6.06 -2.14 3.11
N ASP A 99 -6.58 -3.26 3.62
CA ASP A 99 -6.85 -3.42 5.05
C ASP A 99 -5.57 -3.33 5.89
N LYS A 100 -4.47 -3.94 5.41
CA LYS A 100 -3.15 -3.84 6.05
C LYS A 100 -2.60 -2.42 5.99
N ALA A 101 -2.75 -1.73 4.86
CA ALA A 101 -2.33 -0.36 4.69
C ALA A 101 -3.07 0.58 5.66
N LYS A 102 -4.39 0.42 5.83
CA LYS A 102 -5.18 1.16 6.81
C LYS A 102 -4.74 0.91 8.24
N ALA A 103 -4.48 -0.35 8.60
CA ALA A 103 -3.98 -0.68 9.94
C ALA A 103 -2.65 0.03 10.25
N VAL A 104 -1.73 0.08 9.28
CA VAL A 104 -0.46 0.83 9.41
C VAL A 104 -0.69 2.33 9.42
N LEU A 105 -1.64 2.86 8.64
CA LEU A 105 -2.01 4.28 8.66
C LEU A 105 -2.51 4.72 10.04
N GLU A 106 -3.33 3.89 10.68
CA GLU A 106 -3.92 4.15 11.99
C GLU A 106 -2.94 3.97 13.16
N ASP A 107 -1.89 3.14 13.03
CA ASP A 107 -0.96 2.89 14.13
C ASP A 107 -0.04 4.11 14.41
N PRO A 108 -0.21 4.83 15.53
CA PRO A 108 0.60 6.01 15.85
C PRO A 108 2.06 5.68 16.16
N ASN A 109 2.43 4.41 16.28
CA ASN A 109 3.79 3.94 16.53
C ASN A 109 4.42 3.25 15.32
N ALA A 110 3.71 3.19 14.18
CA ALA A 110 4.25 2.60 12.97
C ALA A 110 5.61 3.21 12.61
N THR A 111 6.55 2.35 12.27
CA THR A 111 7.86 2.74 11.76
C THR A 111 7.76 3.17 10.30
N GLN A 112 8.72 3.98 9.84
CA GLN A 112 8.77 4.37 8.42
C GLN A 112 8.87 3.15 7.50
N ALA A 113 9.58 2.11 7.92
CA ALA A 113 9.70 0.86 7.16
C ALA A 113 8.35 0.12 7.02
N GLU A 114 7.53 0.09 8.07
CA GLU A 114 6.18 -0.49 7.99
C GLU A 114 5.28 0.31 7.06
N VAL A 115 5.35 1.65 7.13
CA VAL A 115 4.60 2.55 6.26
C VAL A 115 4.98 2.34 4.79
N ASP A 116 6.28 2.31 4.48
CA ASP A 116 6.77 2.09 3.12
C ASP A 116 6.44 0.69 2.61
N ALA A 117 6.58 -0.34 3.44
CA ALA A 117 6.23 -1.70 3.07
C ALA A 117 4.72 -1.85 2.77
N ALA A 118 3.87 -1.21 3.56
CA ALA A 118 2.42 -1.24 3.34
C ALA A 118 2.02 -0.53 2.04
N LYS A 119 2.61 0.63 1.78
CA LYS A 119 2.42 1.39 0.53
C LYS A 119 2.83 0.56 -0.69
N ASP A 120 4.02 -0.03 -0.65
CA ASP A 120 4.54 -0.84 -1.76
C ASP A 120 3.71 -2.10 -1.99
N ALA A 121 3.23 -2.75 -0.92
CA ALA A 121 2.35 -3.91 -1.03
C ALA A 121 1.01 -3.55 -1.68
N LEU A 122 0.41 -2.43 -1.28
CA LEU A 122 -0.85 -1.95 -1.87
C LEU A 122 -0.68 -1.62 -3.35
N ASN A 123 0.34 -0.86 -3.71
CA ASN A 123 0.61 -0.51 -5.11
C ASN A 123 0.82 -1.75 -5.99
N LYS A 124 1.59 -2.74 -5.51
CA LYS A 124 1.81 -3.99 -6.24
C LYS A 124 0.52 -4.78 -6.44
N ALA A 125 -0.38 -4.81 -5.46
CA ALA A 125 -1.67 -5.48 -5.60
C ALA A 125 -2.53 -4.79 -6.67
N VAL A 126 -2.55 -3.45 -6.68
CA VAL A 126 -3.30 -2.66 -7.70
C VAL A 126 -2.72 -2.85 -9.10
N GLU A 127 -1.40 -2.87 -9.24
CA GLU A 127 -0.72 -3.16 -10.51
C GLU A 127 -1.03 -4.58 -11.00
N ALA A 128 -1.02 -5.57 -10.10
CA ALA A 128 -1.35 -6.96 -10.42
C ALA A 128 -2.79 -7.10 -10.90
N LYS A 129 -3.76 -6.47 -10.21
CA LYS A 129 -5.15 -6.38 -10.68
C LYS A 129 -5.23 -5.81 -12.09
N THR A 130 -4.61 -4.66 -12.32
CA THR A 130 -4.66 -3.98 -13.62
C THR A 130 -4.09 -4.83 -14.74
N ALA A 131 -3.03 -5.59 -14.48
CA ALA A 131 -2.43 -6.51 -15.45
C ALA A 131 -3.37 -7.69 -15.74
N GLN A 132 -3.99 -8.26 -14.71
CA GLN A 132 -4.89 -9.41 -14.86
C GLN A 132 -6.20 -9.02 -15.55
N ASP A 133 -6.83 -7.90 -15.21
CA ASP A 133 -8.03 -7.38 -15.88
C ASP A 133 -7.82 -7.25 -17.39
N LYS A 134 -6.63 -6.80 -17.80
CA LYS A 134 -6.25 -6.71 -19.22
C LYS A 134 -6.08 -8.10 -19.84
N ALA A 135 -5.41 -9.02 -19.15
CA ALA A 135 -5.22 -10.38 -19.64
C ALA A 135 -6.57 -11.10 -19.83
N ASP A 136 -7.50 -10.95 -18.90
CA ASP A 136 -8.83 -11.56 -18.95
C ASP A 136 -9.70 -10.94 -20.06
N ALA A 137 -9.61 -9.63 -20.26
CA ALA A 137 -10.25 -8.96 -21.39
C ALA A 137 -9.72 -9.46 -22.74
N VAL A 138 -8.39 -9.64 -22.87
CA VAL A 138 -7.77 -10.21 -24.08
C VAL A 138 -8.25 -11.64 -24.30
N ASN A 139 -8.22 -12.47 -23.26
CA ASN A 139 -8.62 -13.87 -23.38
C ASN A 139 -10.11 -14.00 -23.75
N THR A 140 -10.98 -13.17 -23.18
CA THR A 140 -12.41 -13.14 -23.51
C THR A 140 -12.64 -12.74 -24.97
N ALA A 141 -11.93 -11.72 -25.46
CA ALA A 141 -12.01 -11.30 -26.86
C ALA A 141 -11.50 -12.40 -27.80
N LEU A 142 -10.43 -13.09 -27.42
CA LEU A 142 -9.86 -14.19 -28.19
C LEU A 142 -10.82 -15.38 -28.30
N GLU A 143 -11.49 -15.76 -27.21
CA GLU A 143 -12.49 -16.82 -27.23
C GLU A 143 -13.71 -16.44 -28.09
N ALA A 144 -14.14 -15.18 -28.05
CA ALA A 144 -15.20 -14.68 -28.93
C ALA A 144 -14.78 -14.75 -30.41
N LEU A 145 -13.54 -14.35 -30.74
CA LEU A 145 -13.01 -14.43 -32.10
C LEU A 145 -12.95 -15.86 -32.61
N LYS A 146 -12.50 -16.81 -31.77
CA LYS A 146 -12.49 -18.25 -32.10
C LYS A 146 -13.90 -18.76 -32.39
N ALA A 147 -14.88 -18.41 -31.57
CA ALA A 147 -16.26 -18.82 -31.77
C ALA A 147 -16.83 -18.29 -33.09
N GLU A 148 -16.52 -17.04 -33.47
CA GLU A 148 -16.96 -16.47 -34.73
C GLU A 148 -16.25 -17.08 -35.95
N LEU A 149 -14.95 -17.39 -35.80
CA LEU A 149 -14.20 -18.11 -36.81
C LEU A 149 -14.81 -19.50 -37.09
N GLU A 150 -15.23 -20.23 -36.06
CA GLU A 150 -15.90 -21.52 -36.25
C GLU A 150 -17.26 -21.39 -36.95
N LYS A 151 -18.04 -20.33 -36.65
CA LYS A 151 -19.27 -20.04 -37.40
C LYS A 151 -18.97 -19.73 -38.87
N ALA A 152 -17.94 -18.93 -39.13
CA ALA A 152 -17.51 -18.59 -40.49
C ALA A 152 -17.07 -19.83 -41.29
N LYS A 153 -16.33 -20.76 -40.66
CA LYS A 153 -15.94 -22.05 -41.25
C LYS A 153 -17.14 -22.95 -41.57
N ALA A 154 -18.23 -22.84 -40.83
CA ALA A 154 -19.43 -23.64 -41.04
C ALA A 154 -20.31 -23.17 -42.22
N ILE A 155 -20.03 -21.98 -42.79
CA ILE A 155 -20.77 -21.46 -43.95
C ILE A 155 -20.46 -22.31 -45.18
N ASN A 156 -21.50 -22.83 -45.86
CA ASN A 156 -21.36 -23.52 -47.13
C ASN A 156 -21.05 -22.51 -48.25
N GLN A 157 -19.76 -22.23 -48.45
CA GLN A 157 -19.30 -21.23 -49.43
C GLN A 157 -19.68 -21.57 -50.89
N ASN A 158 -20.01 -22.84 -51.19
CA ASN A 158 -20.41 -23.27 -52.53
C ASN A 158 -21.78 -22.74 -52.98
N GLU A 159 -22.58 -22.18 -52.07
CA GLU A 159 -23.87 -21.55 -52.37
C GLU A 159 -23.71 -20.08 -52.81
N PHE A 160 -22.48 -19.56 -52.82
CA PHE A 160 -22.18 -18.16 -53.10
C PHE A 160 -21.23 -18.02 -54.30
N THR A 161 -21.10 -16.79 -54.81
CA THR A 161 -20.12 -16.49 -55.88
C THR A 161 -18.73 -16.24 -55.30
N PRO A 162 -17.64 -16.47 -56.05
CA PRO A 162 -16.29 -16.20 -55.58
C PRO A 162 -16.09 -14.76 -55.05
N ASN A 163 -16.55 -13.76 -55.80
CA ASN A 163 -16.47 -12.35 -55.39
C ASN A 163 -17.23 -12.02 -54.10
N SER A 164 -18.32 -12.74 -53.79
CA SER A 164 -19.06 -12.55 -52.53
C SER A 164 -18.42 -13.26 -51.33
N VAL A 165 -17.58 -14.28 -51.57
CA VAL A 165 -16.93 -15.08 -50.51
C VAL A 165 -15.55 -14.54 -50.14
N GLU A 166 -14.85 -13.91 -51.08
CA GLU A 166 -13.50 -13.36 -50.89
C GLU A 166 -13.35 -12.51 -49.60
N PRO A 167 -14.26 -11.56 -49.26
CA PRO A 167 -14.15 -10.80 -48.02
C PRO A 167 -14.22 -11.66 -46.75
N LEU A 168 -14.99 -12.75 -46.77
CA LEU A 168 -15.11 -13.68 -45.64
C LEU A 168 -13.79 -14.46 -45.47
N VAL A 169 -13.20 -14.93 -46.56
CA VAL A 169 -11.93 -15.66 -46.54
C VAL A 169 -10.80 -14.78 -46.00
N ASP A 170 -10.73 -13.53 -46.44
CA ASP A 170 -9.74 -12.56 -45.94
C ASP A 170 -9.91 -12.29 -44.45
N ALA A 171 -11.15 -12.06 -43.99
CA ALA A 171 -11.46 -11.86 -42.58
C ALA A 171 -11.08 -13.10 -41.73
N MET A 172 -11.37 -14.31 -42.22
CA MET A 172 -10.98 -15.56 -41.56
C MET A 172 -9.45 -15.72 -41.49
N ALA A 173 -8.72 -15.32 -42.53
CA ALA A 173 -7.25 -15.38 -42.53
C ALA A 173 -6.65 -14.41 -41.50
N VAL A 174 -7.17 -13.17 -41.41
CA VAL A 174 -6.77 -12.20 -40.39
C VAL A 174 -7.07 -12.73 -38.98
N ALA A 175 -8.30 -13.20 -38.75
CA ALA A 175 -8.73 -13.76 -37.47
C ALA A 175 -7.86 -14.96 -37.05
N GLN A 176 -7.56 -15.87 -37.98
CA GLN A 176 -6.68 -17.02 -37.71
C GLN A 176 -5.24 -16.57 -37.39
N GLY A 177 -4.75 -15.53 -38.07
CA GLY A 177 -3.45 -14.93 -37.77
C GLY A 177 -3.37 -14.38 -36.35
N ILE A 178 -4.41 -13.67 -35.92
CA ILE A 178 -4.55 -13.17 -34.54
C ILE A 178 -4.59 -14.34 -33.54
N VAL A 179 -5.42 -15.35 -33.79
CA VAL A 179 -5.56 -16.52 -32.91
C VAL A 179 -4.25 -17.28 -32.74
N ASN A 180 -3.44 -17.36 -33.79
CA ASN A 180 -2.15 -18.06 -33.76
C ASN A 180 -1.03 -17.25 -33.07
N ASN A 181 -1.21 -15.93 -32.89
CA ASN A 181 -0.23 -15.05 -32.26
C ASN A 181 -0.90 -13.98 -31.36
N PRO A 182 -1.59 -14.40 -30.29
CA PRO A 182 -2.46 -13.52 -29.51
C PRO A 182 -1.70 -12.45 -28.72
N GLU A 183 -0.41 -12.64 -28.42
CA GLU A 183 0.41 -11.66 -27.70
C GLU A 183 0.76 -10.42 -28.56
N SER A 184 0.52 -10.47 -29.87
CA SER A 184 0.84 -9.37 -30.79
C SER A 184 -0.26 -8.33 -30.95
N VAL A 185 -1.41 -8.52 -30.30
CA VAL A 185 -2.60 -7.69 -30.51
C VAL A 185 -3.26 -7.21 -29.21
N THR A 186 -3.89 -6.05 -29.25
CA THR A 186 -4.71 -5.49 -28.17
C THR A 186 -6.17 -5.90 -28.30
N VAL A 187 -6.96 -5.73 -27.23
CA VAL A 187 -8.42 -5.96 -27.25
C VAL A 187 -9.11 -5.19 -28.38
N ASP A 188 -8.68 -3.95 -28.65
CA ASP A 188 -9.24 -3.10 -29.72
C ASP A 188 -8.88 -3.60 -31.13
N GLN A 189 -7.88 -4.45 -31.28
CA GLN A 189 -7.51 -5.09 -32.54
C GLN A 189 -8.21 -6.44 -32.75
N ILE A 190 -8.81 -7.01 -31.69
CA ILE A 190 -9.57 -8.28 -31.74
C ILE A 190 -11.07 -8.04 -31.97
N LYS A 191 -11.61 -6.91 -31.47
CA LYS A 191 -13.02 -6.51 -31.62
C LYS A 191 -13.30 -5.89 -32.98
#